data_AF-A0A7R7VPQ3-F1
#
_entry.id   AF-A0A7R7VPQ3-F1
#
_cell.length_a   1.000
_cell.length_b   1.000
_cell.length_c   1.000
_cell.angle_alpha   90.00
_cell.angle_beta   90.00
_cell.angle_gamma   90.00
#
_symmetry.space_group_name_H-M   'P 1'
#
loop_
_entity.id
_entity.type
_entity.pdbx_description
1 polymer ?
#
loop_
_entity_poly.entity_id
_entity_poly.type
_entity_poly.pdbx_seq_one_letter_code
_entity_poly.pdbx_strand_id
1 'polypeptide(L)'
;MDFSNIFRIVNLAVAVIMVLGGIAQFFPASMSSIIVGTYVIIFGAALGGLEFLPTIPDYAYRYASFLFSFLGRGVFYIFVGSLLLHDGVLRYIAGSIVGFIGLGYLALEFIPSIEPPSNMREADQGWGAEQVYGEQV
;
A
#
# COMPACT_ATOMS: atom_id res chain seq x y z
N MET A 1 11.79 -18.75 -5.30
CA MET A 1 10.64 -18.25 -4.54
C MET A 1 9.67 -17.65 -5.54
N ASP A 2 8.37 -17.95 -5.42
CA ASP A 2 7.34 -17.42 -6.32
C ASP A 2 7.25 -15.88 -6.18
N PHE A 3 7.07 -15.14 -7.29
CA PHE A 3 7.07 -13.68 -7.31
C PHE A 3 6.03 -13.08 -6.35
N SER A 4 4.88 -13.77 -6.20
CA SER A 4 3.83 -13.39 -5.26
C SER A 4 4.31 -13.29 -3.80
N ASN A 5 5.13 -14.24 -3.35
CA ASN A 5 5.67 -14.22 -1.99
C ASN A 5 6.67 -13.09 -1.79
N ILE A 6 7.46 -12.76 -2.82
CA ILE A 6 8.42 -11.65 -2.78
C ILE A 6 7.67 -10.32 -2.60
N PHE A 7 6.63 -10.09 -3.40
CA PHE A 7 5.83 -8.86 -3.30
C PHE A 7 5.17 -8.71 -1.92
N ARG A 8 4.60 -9.79 -1.38
CA ARG A 8 4.01 -9.79 -0.03
C ARG A 8 5.04 -9.41 1.04
N ILE A 9 6.25 -9.98 0.97
CA ILE A 9 7.33 -9.66 1.92
C ILE A 9 7.75 -8.19 1.79
N VAL A 10 7.89 -7.67 0.56
CA VAL A 10 8.24 -6.26 0.33
C VAL A 10 7.16 -5.33 0.88
N ASN A 11 5.88 -5.60 0.58
CA ASN A 11 4.76 -4.80 1.08
C ASN A 11 4.68 -4.81 2.61
N LEU A 12 4.92 -5.97 3.23
CA LEU A 12 4.98 -6.09 4.69
C LEU A 12 6.16 -5.31 5.28
N ALA A 13 7.34 -5.36 4.63
CA ALA A 13 8.50 -4.60 5.06
C ALA A 13 8.22 -3.09 5.00
N VAL A 14 7.59 -2.61 3.92
CA VAL A 14 7.17 -1.20 3.78
C VAL A 14 6.18 -0.83 4.89
N ALA A 15 5.17 -1.66 5.15
CA ALA A 15 4.20 -1.43 6.23
C ALA A 15 4.87 -1.28 7.61
N VAL A 16 5.83 -2.15 7.93
CA VAL A 16 6.60 -2.07 9.19
C VAL A 16 7.43 -0.78 9.24
N ILE A 17 8.11 -0.42 8.15
CA ILE A 17 8.92 0.80 8.08
C ILE A 17 8.02 2.04 8.27
N MET A 18 6.82 2.06 7.68
CA MET A 18 5.86 3.15 7.85
C MET A 18 5.43 3.29 9.31
N VAL A 19 5.05 2.19 9.97
CA VAL A 19 4.63 2.25 11.38
C VAL A 19 5.77 2.73 12.28
N LEU A 20 6.97 2.16 12.13
CA LEU A 20 8.12 2.57 12.93
C LEU A 20 8.57 4.01 12.63
N GLY A 21 8.56 4.41 11.35
CA GLY A 21 8.89 5.77 10.92
C GLY A 21 7.88 6.81 11.40
N GLY A 22 6.59 6.47 11.41
CA GLY A 22 5.53 7.31 11.95
C GLY A 22 5.60 7.45 13.48
N ILE A 23 5.97 6.39 14.20
CA ILE A 23 6.23 6.46 15.65
C ILE A 23 7.43 7.37 15.93
N ALA A 24 8.50 7.27 15.14
CA ALA A 24 9.67 8.13 15.26
C ALA A 24 9.34 9.62 15.02
N GLN A 25 8.23 9.93 14.33
CA GLN A 25 7.76 11.30 14.08
C GLN A 25 7.30 12.06 15.32
N PHE A 26 7.00 11.34 16.40
CA PHE A 26 6.64 11.91 17.70
C PHE A 26 7.85 12.49 18.46
N PHE A 27 9.08 12.30 17.96
CA PHE A 27 10.30 12.76 18.61
C PHE A 27 11.20 13.52 17.61
N PRO A 28 11.31 14.87 17.71
CA PRO A 28 10.62 15.80 18.62
C PRO A 28 9.14 16.04 18.22
N ALA A 29 8.28 16.16 19.23
CA ALA A 29 6.84 16.35 19.03
C ALA A 29 6.52 17.80 18.63
N SER A 30 6.00 17.97 17.42
CA SER A 30 5.35 19.19 16.95
C SER A 30 3.95 18.85 16.45
N MET A 31 3.02 19.81 16.43
CA MET A 31 1.66 19.52 15.93
C MET A 31 1.68 18.97 14.50
N SER A 32 2.54 19.50 13.63
CA SER A 32 2.69 18.98 12.27
C SER A 32 3.25 17.56 12.24
N SER A 33 4.29 17.26 13.02
CA SER A 33 4.91 15.93 13.03
C SER A 33 4.00 14.86 13.65
N ILE A 34 3.19 15.23 14.65
CA ILE A 34 2.18 14.33 15.23
C ILE A 34 1.12 13.99 14.19
N ILE A 35 0.56 14.99 13.50
CA ILE A 35 -0.48 14.77 12.48
C ILE A 35 0.06 13.86 11.37
N VAL A 36 1.24 14.18 10.81
CA VAL A 36 1.86 13.36 9.77
C VAL A 36 2.17 11.95 10.29
N GLY A 37 2.71 11.83 11.50
CA GLY A 37 3.03 10.54 12.13
C GLY A 37 1.80 9.65 12.30
N THR A 38 0.68 10.22 12.76
CA THR A 38 -0.59 9.50 12.87
C THR A 38 -1.07 8.99 11.51
N TYR A 39 -1.06 9.83 10.47
CA TYR A 39 -1.46 9.39 9.13
C TYR A 39 -0.55 8.28 8.60
N VAL A 40 0.77 8.40 8.75
CA VAL A 40 1.72 7.38 8.30
C VAL A 40 1.51 6.05 9.03
N ILE A 41 1.23 6.08 10.35
CA ILE A 41 0.91 4.86 11.12
C ILE A 41 -0.39 4.21 10.63
N ILE A 42 -1.46 4.99 10.44
CA ILE A 42 -2.75 4.47 9.94
C ILE A 42 -2.57 3.83 8.57
N PHE A 43 -1.85 4.50 7.68
CA PHE A 43 -1.54 3.99 6.36
C PHE A 43 -0.68 2.72 6.40
N GLY A 44 0.33 2.67 7.26
CA GLY A 44 1.17 1.48 7.45
C GLY A 44 0.38 0.29 8.00
N ALA A 45 -0.50 0.54 8.97
CA ALA A 45 -1.40 -0.47 9.53
C ALA A 45 -2.41 -0.98 8.50
N ALA A 46 -2.99 -0.09 7.68
CA ALA A 46 -3.90 -0.47 6.60
C ALA A 46 -3.19 -1.34 5.56
N LEU A 47 -1.98 -0.94 5.12
CA LEU A 47 -1.18 -1.70 4.17
C LEU A 47 -0.80 -3.08 4.71
N GLY A 48 -0.32 -3.14 5.96
CA GLY A 48 -0.01 -4.41 6.62
C GLY A 48 -1.25 -5.30 6.76
N GLY A 49 -2.38 -4.72 7.17
CA GLY A 49 -3.66 -5.41 7.30
C GLY A 49 -4.11 -6.05 6.00
N LEU A 50 -3.98 -5.35 4.86
CA LEU A 50 -4.32 -5.90 3.55
C LEU A 50 -3.53 -7.19 3.25
N GLU A 51 -2.27 -7.31 3.68
CA GLU A 51 -1.44 -8.50 3.39
C GLU A 51 -1.65 -9.67 4.36
N PHE A 52 -2.22 -9.40 5.53
CA PHE A 52 -2.60 -10.41 6.52
C PHE A 52 -4.04 -10.90 6.36
N LEU A 53 -4.91 -10.12 5.71
CA LEU A 53 -6.30 -10.52 5.46
C LEU A 53 -6.36 -11.63 4.39
N PRO A 54 -6.91 -12.83 4.72
CA PRO A 54 -7.05 -13.92 3.75
C PRO A 54 -8.06 -13.62 2.64
N THR A 55 -9.06 -12.79 2.95
CA THR A 55 -10.09 -12.33 2.02
C THR A 55 -10.23 -10.82 2.19
N ILE A 56 -10.02 -10.07 1.10
CA ILE A 56 -10.09 -8.62 1.12
C ILE A 56 -11.58 -8.20 1.05
N PRO A 57 -12.08 -7.39 2.00
CA PRO A 57 -13.48 -6.95 2.00
C PRO A 57 -13.82 -6.11 0.76
N ASP A 58 -15.04 -6.28 0.21
CA ASP A 58 -15.50 -5.56 -0.99
C ASP A 58 -15.40 -4.03 -0.88
N TYR A 59 -15.58 -3.50 0.34
CA TYR A 59 -15.44 -2.06 0.62
C TYR A 59 -14.01 -1.55 0.36
N ALA A 60 -12.99 -2.35 0.64
CA ALA A 60 -11.60 -1.97 0.42
C ALA A 60 -11.31 -1.84 -1.07
N TYR A 61 -11.78 -2.78 -1.90
CA TYR A 61 -11.70 -2.67 -3.36
C TYR A 61 -12.42 -1.44 -3.90
N ARG A 62 -13.58 -1.11 -3.34
CA ARG A 62 -14.38 0.03 -3.80
C ARG A 62 -13.74 1.38 -3.51
N TYR A 63 -13.18 1.57 -2.31
CA TYR A 63 -12.66 2.87 -1.87
C TYR A 63 -11.15 3.01 -2.01
N ALA A 64 -10.40 1.92 -2.04
CA ALA A 64 -8.95 1.89 -2.09
C ALA A 64 -8.43 1.10 -3.30
N SER A 65 -9.13 1.16 -4.43
CA SER A 65 -8.76 0.51 -5.70
C SER A 65 -7.30 0.79 -6.12
N PHE A 66 -6.77 1.97 -5.81
CA PHE A 66 -5.37 2.32 -6.11
C PHE A 66 -4.34 1.52 -5.29
N LEU A 67 -4.68 1.04 -4.08
CA LEU A 67 -3.80 0.17 -3.30
C LEU A 67 -3.75 -1.25 -3.87
N PHE A 68 -4.53 -1.57 -4.90
CA PHE A 68 -4.54 -2.87 -5.55
C PHE A 68 -3.87 -2.87 -6.92
N SER A 69 -3.27 -1.76 -7.35
CA SER A 69 -2.48 -1.68 -8.60
C SER A 69 -1.00 -1.37 -8.33
N PHE A 70 -0.12 -1.79 -9.25
CA PHE A 70 1.32 -1.47 -9.17
C PHE A 70 1.55 0.04 -9.24
N LEU A 71 0.93 0.72 -10.20
CA LEU A 71 0.96 2.17 -10.31
C LEU A 71 0.50 2.88 -9.03
N GLY A 72 -0.66 2.51 -8.50
CA GLY A 72 -1.25 3.19 -7.35
C GLY A 72 -0.44 2.95 -6.07
N ARG A 73 0.06 1.73 -5.84
CA ARG A 73 1.00 1.46 -4.74
C ARG A 73 2.33 2.18 -4.92
N GLY A 74 2.85 2.25 -6.14
CA GLY A 74 4.09 2.96 -6.44
C GLY A 74 4.00 4.45 -6.08
N VAL A 75 2.96 5.13 -6.56
CA VAL A 75 2.70 6.54 -6.23
C VAL A 75 2.48 6.73 -4.73
N PHE A 76 1.73 5.83 -4.09
CA PHE A 76 1.49 5.88 -2.65
C PHE A 76 2.77 5.75 -1.81
N TYR A 77 3.65 4.82 -2.17
CA TYR A 77 4.94 4.64 -1.49
C TYR A 77 5.86 5.85 -1.69
N ILE A 78 5.89 6.45 -2.88
CA ILE A 78 6.64 7.69 -3.11
C ILE A 78 6.09 8.82 -2.23
N PHE A 79 4.76 8.97 -2.17
CA PHE A 79 4.10 9.96 -1.34
C PHE A 79 4.45 9.77 0.14
N VAL A 80 4.27 8.58 0.70
CA VAL A 80 4.58 8.30 2.11
C VAL A 80 6.09 8.41 2.39
N GLY A 81 6.92 7.94 1.45
CA GLY A 81 8.37 8.11 1.52
C GLY A 81 8.74 9.58 1.68
N SER A 82 8.13 10.48 0.89
CA SER A 82 8.34 11.92 1.01
C SER A 82 7.86 12.51 2.34
N LEU A 83 6.77 11.99 2.92
CA LEU A 83 6.29 12.40 4.25
C LEU A 83 7.25 12.00 5.39
N LEU A 84 8.00 10.91 5.20
CA LEU A 84 9.01 10.44 6.15
C LEU A 84 10.35 11.18 6.03
N LEU A 85 10.62 11.87 4.92
CA LEU A 85 11.83 12.69 4.71
C LEU A 85 11.78 13.99 5.53
N HIS A 86 11.70 13.86 6.84
CA HIS A 86 11.65 14.99 7.76
C HIS A 86 12.37 14.65 9.06
N ASP A 87 13.34 15.51 9.43
CA ASP A 87 14.11 15.52 10.68
C ASP A 87 14.58 14.14 11.19
N GLY A 88 15.86 13.85 10.94
CA GLY A 88 16.58 12.72 11.54
C GLY A 88 17.11 11.71 10.53
N VAL A 89 18.34 11.25 10.76
CA VAL A 89 19.06 10.36 9.82
C VAL A 89 18.31 9.05 9.56
N LEU A 90 17.77 8.43 10.61
CA LEU A 90 17.01 7.17 10.48
C LEU A 90 15.74 7.35 9.64
N ARG A 91 15.10 8.52 9.74
CA ARG A 91 13.87 8.86 9.01
C ARG A 91 14.17 9.16 7.54
N TYR A 92 15.29 9.84 7.26
CA TYR A 92 15.78 10.00 5.89
C TYR A 92 16.08 8.65 5.22
N ILE A 93 16.72 7.72 5.93
CA ILE A 93 17.00 6.37 5.40
C ILE A 93 15.69 5.62 5.15
N ALA A 94 14.79 5.58 6.14
CA ALA A 94 13.50 4.90 6.04
C ALA A 94 12.64 5.46 4.90
N GLY A 95 12.49 6.78 4.82
CA GLY A 95 11.72 7.47 3.79
C GLY A 95 12.30 7.27 2.39
N SER A 96 13.63 7.29 2.27
CA SER A 96 14.31 7.01 1.00
C SER A 96 14.07 5.57 0.55
N ILE A 97 14.18 4.58 1.44
CA ILE A 97 13.90 3.17 1.11
C ILE A 97 12.47 3.00 0.60
N VAL A 98 11.48 3.53 1.33
CA VAL A 98 10.07 3.44 0.93
C VAL A 98 9.84 4.15 -0.41
N GLY A 99 10.43 5.33 -0.60
CA GLY A 99 10.35 6.07 -1.87
C GLY A 99 10.97 5.32 -3.05
N PHE A 100 12.14 4.70 -2.87
CA PHE A 100 12.80 3.89 -3.90
C PHE A 100 12.00 2.62 -4.24
N ILE A 101 11.42 1.96 -3.24
CA ILE A 101 10.51 0.82 -3.49
C ILE A 101 9.30 1.30 -4.31
N GLY A 102 8.76 2.49 -4.01
CA GLY A 102 7.69 3.09 -4.80
C GLY A 102 8.06 3.33 -6.27
N LEU A 103 9.26 3.83 -6.54
CA LEU A 103 9.79 3.95 -7.91
C LEU A 103 9.91 2.58 -8.59
N GLY A 104 10.34 1.55 -7.86
CA GLY A 104 10.38 0.18 -8.34
C GLY A 104 8.99 -0.32 -8.76
N TYR A 105 7.96 -0.12 -7.93
CA TYR A 105 6.58 -0.48 -8.26
C TYR A 105 6.04 0.29 -9.47
N LEU A 106 6.41 1.57 -9.59
CA LEU A 106 6.03 2.40 -10.72
C LEU A 106 6.72 1.95 -12.03
N ALA A 107 7.95 1.46 -11.96
CA ALA A 107 8.64 0.86 -13.10
C ALA A 107 8.04 -0.50 -13.50
N LEU A 108 7.61 -1.30 -12.51
CA LEU A 108 6.97 -2.61 -12.74
C LEU A 108 5.65 -2.48 -13.51
N GLU A 109 4.93 -1.37 -13.39
CA GLU A 109 3.74 -1.07 -14.21
C GLU A 109 4.03 -1.16 -15.72
N PHE A 110 5.24 -0.77 -16.14
CA PHE A 110 5.64 -0.82 -17.55
C PHE A 110 6.16 -2.20 -18.01
N ILE A 111 6.11 -3.21 -17.14
CA ILE A 111 6.52 -4.59 -17.43
C ILE A 111 5.27 -5.49 -17.39
N PRO A 112 4.58 -5.70 -18.53
CA PRO A 112 3.32 -6.46 -18.59
C PRO A 112 3.49 -7.95 -18.24
N SER A 113 4.73 -8.44 -18.20
CA SER A 113 5.07 -9.85 -17.96
C SER A 113 4.99 -10.27 -16.49
N ILE A 114 4.83 -9.33 -15.56
CA ILE A 114 4.77 -9.63 -14.13
C ILE A 114 3.30 -9.59 -13.72
N GLU A 115 2.73 -10.78 -13.51
CA GLU A 115 1.37 -10.87 -13.01
C GLU A 115 1.28 -10.22 -11.63
N PRO A 116 0.29 -9.33 -11.41
CA PRO A 116 0.03 -8.78 -10.10
C PRO A 116 -0.23 -9.91 -9.10
N PRO A 117 0.36 -9.86 -7.89
CA PRO A 117 0.10 -10.85 -6.85
C PRO A 117 -1.41 -10.95 -6.57
N SER A 118 -1.86 -12.09 -6.05
CA SER A 118 -3.30 -12.36 -5.82
C SER A 118 -4.02 -11.29 -4.98
N ASN A 119 -3.30 -10.59 -4.10
CA ASN A 119 -3.82 -9.47 -3.32
C ASN A 119 -4.03 -8.16 -4.12
N MET A 120 -3.60 -8.12 -5.38
CA MET A 120 -3.79 -7.04 -6.35
C MET A 120 -4.72 -7.46 -7.51
N ARG A 121 -5.06 -8.75 -7.58
CA ARG A 121 -6.03 -9.26 -8.56
C ARG A 121 -7.42 -9.04 -8.00
N GLU A 122 -8.25 -8.39 -8.81
CA GLU A 122 -9.70 -8.42 -8.66
C GLU A 122 -10.10 -9.87 -8.39
N ALA A 123 -10.78 -10.09 -7.27
CA ALA A 123 -11.73 -11.19 -7.24
C ALA A 123 -12.65 -10.91 -8.42
N ASP A 124 -12.59 -11.78 -9.42
CA ASP A 124 -13.50 -11.82 -10.56
C ASP A 124 -14.92 -11.93 -9.97
N GLN A 125 -15.54 -10.81 -9.65
CA GLN A 125 -16.82 -10.74 -8.95
C GLN A 125 -17.69 -9.72 -9.64
N GLY A 126 -18.19 -10.12 -10.81
CA GLY A 126 -19.63 -10.29 -11.11
C GLY A 126 -20.65 -9.48 -10.29
N TRP A 127 -20.44 -8.20 -10.03
CA TRP A 127 -21.43 -7.31 -9.42
C TRP A 127 -21.96 -6.34 -10.47
N GLY A 128 -22.89 -6.87 -11.27
CA GLY A 128 -23.68 -6.08 -12.23
C GLY A 128 -24.26 -6.88 -13.40
N ALA A 129 -23.72 -8.06 -13.72
CA ALA A 129 -24.18 -8.84 -14.88
C ALA A 129 -25.22 -9.93 -14.54
N GLU A 130 -25.24 -10.43 -13.29
CA GLU A 130 -26.13 -11.56 -12.93
C GLU A 130 -27.52 -11.12 -12.42
N GLN A 131 -27.73 -9.84 -12.07
CA GLN A 131 -29.03 -9.37 -11.56
C GLN A 131 -29.99 -8.83 -12.63
N VAL A 132 -29.62 -8.85 -13.91
CA VAL A 132 -30.46 -8.27 -14.99
C VAL A 132 -31.29 -9.31 -15.75
N TYR A 133 -31.07 -10.61 -15.52
CA TYR A 133 -31.80 -11.70 -16.20
C TYR A 133 -32.74 -12.50 -15.30
N GLY A 134 -32.94 -12.05 -14.05
CA GLY A 134 -33.62 -12.81 -13.02
C GLY A 134 -35.07 -12.44 -12.72
N GLU A 135 -35.78 -11.66 -13.54
CA GLU A 135 -37.24 -11.47 -13.33
C GLU A 135 -37.98 -10.95 -14.58
N GLN A 136 -37.97 -11.76 -15.65
CA GLN A 136 -38.88 -11.59 -16.80
C GLN A 136 -39.32 -12.98 -17.28
N VAL A 137 -40.14 -13.68 -16.49
CA VAL A 137 -41.06 -14.75 -16.94
C VAL A 137 -42.16 -14.96 -15.93
#